data_AF-A0A6G6ZYX0-F1
#
_entry.id   AF-A0A6G6ZYX0-F1
#
_cell.length_a   1.000
_cell.length_b   1.000
_cell.length_c   1.000
_cell.angle_alpha   90.00
_cell.angle_beta   90.00
_cell.angle_gamma   90.00
#
_symmetry.space_group_name_H-M   'P 1'
#
loop_
_entity.id
_entity.type
_entity.pdbx_description
1 polymer ?
#
loop_
_entity_poly.entity_id
_entity_poly.type
_entity_poly.pdbx_seq_one_letter_code
_entity_poly.pdbx_strand_id
1 'polypeptide(L)'
;MGLKNLSRPSRVTENTPEMNVEAAAQAFIADAPVGTNPEPKRRRKKTSSTFVRTTFSLSKDVNRQIDKISLTPRNFRATRSDVIRAGIAALQNLDRAELLELLERASRAEPIDEITQDE
;
A
#
# COMPACT_ATOMS: atom_id res chain seq x y z
N MET A 1 12.64 -26.11 -5.34
CA MET A 1 12.35 -26.36 -6.77
C MET A 1 13.22 -25.42 -7.59
N GLY A 2 14.33 -25.93 -8.15
CA GLY A 2 15.39 -25.12 -8.75
C GLY A 2 15.12 -24.73 -10.21
N LEU A 3 15.68 -23.59 -10.62
CA LEU A 3 15.67 -23.03 -11.97
C LEU A 3 16.47 -23.94 -12.92
N LYS A 4 15.82 -24.95 -13.48
CA LYS A 4 16.33 -25.76 -14.58
C LYS A 4 15.70 -25.17 -15.84
N ASN A 5 16.52 -24.68 -16.78
CA ASN A 5 16.21 -24.19 -18.15
C ASN A 5 16.75 -22.79 -18.51
N LEU A 6 17.86 -22.33 -17.92
CA LEU A 6 18.66 -21.28 -18.58
C LEU A 6 19.75 -21.94 -19.44
N SER A 7 19.39 -22.27 -20.68
CA SER A 7 20.39 -22.57 -21.71
C SER A 7 20.97 -21.24 -22.20
N ARG A 8 22.29 -21.04 -22.05
CA ARG A 8 22.99 -19.90 -22.64
C ARG A 8 23.19 -20.19 -24.14
N PRO A 9 22.67 -19.37 -25.07
CA PRO A 9 23.03 -19.53 -26.46
C PRO A 9 24.52 -19.22 -26.63
N SER A 10 25.22 -20.11 -27.34
CA SER A 10 26.62 -19.99 -27.69
C SER A 10 26.86 -18.71 -28.49
N ARG A 11 27.86 -17.95 -28.04
CA ARG A 11 28.37 -16.72 -28.66
C ARG A 11 28.62 -16.96 -30.15
N VAL A 12 27.87 -16.28 -31.01
CA VAL A 12 28.05 -16.31 -32.47
C VAL A 12 29.30 -15.52 -32.82
N THR A 13 30.16 -16.17 -33.61
CA THR A 13 31.41 -15.70 -34.18
C THR A 13 31.23 -14.50 -35.11
N GLU A 14 32.19 -13.58 -35.02
CA GLU A 14 32.38 -12.41 -35.88
C GLU A 14 32.50 -12.80 -37.37
N ASN A 15 31.81 -12.06 -38.26
CA ASN A 15 32.24 -11.61 -39.62
C ASN A 15 31.09 -10.80 -40.29
N THR A 16 31.40 -9.57 -40.72
CA THR A 16 30.57 -8.45 -41.29
C THR A 16 29.76 -8.81 -42.56
N PRO A 17 28.67 -8.09 -42.97
CA PRO A 17 28.57 -6.62 -43.11
C PRO A 17 27.25 -5.97 -42.60
N GLU A 18 27.32 -4.66 -42.36
CA GLU A 18 26.32 -3.71 -41.81
C GLU A 18 24.87 -3.75 -42.38
N MET A 19 24.56 -4.57 -43.39
CA MET A 19 23.21 -4.66 -43.98
C MET A 19 22.22 -5.54 -43.22
N ASN A 20 22.66 -6.32 -42.23
CA ASN A 20 21.81 -7.30 -41.56
C ASN A 20 21.31 -6.86 -40.17
N VAL A 21 21.90 -5.80 -39.60
CA VAL A 21 21.49 -5.29 -38.28
C VAL A 21 20.15 -4.58 -38.37
N GLU A 22 19.97 -3.76 -39.40
CA GLU A 22 18.74 -3.00 -39.61
C GLU A 22 17.55 -3.92 -39.95
N ALA A 23 17.77 -4.92 -40.81
CA ALA A 23 16.76 -5.92 -41.14
C ALA A 23 16.41 -6.80 -39.91
N ALA A 24 17.40 -7.20 -39.12
CA ALA A 24 17.18 -7.94 -37.88
C ALA A 24 16.48 -7.09 -36.81
N ALA A 25 16.79 -5.80 -36.72
CA ALA A 25 16.13 -4.87 -35.81
C ALA A 25 14.66 -4.69 -36.19
N GLN A 26 14.35 -4.55 -37.48
CA GLN A 26 12.98 -4.46 -37.97
C GLN A 26 12.18 -5.74 -37.75
N ALA A 27 12.79 -6.91 -37.95
CA ALA A 27 12.16 -8.19 -37.65
C ALA A 27 11.88 -8.35 -36.13
N PHE A 28 12.80 -7.91 -35.28
CA PHE A 28 12.64 -7.94 -33.82
C PHE A 28 11.54 -6.98 -33.33
N ILE A 29 11.45 -5.79 -33.92
CA ILE A 29 10.38 -4.82 -33.62
C ILE A 29 9.01 -5.35 -34.09
N ALA A 30 8.97 -6.02 -35.25
CA ALA A 30 7.74 -6.58 -35.80
C ALA A 30 7.21 -7.80 -35.01
N ASP A 31 8.12 -8.61 -34.45
CA ASP A 31 7.77 -9.81 -33.67
C ASP A 31 7.42 -9.49 -32.21
N ALA A 32 7.68 -8.25 -31.76
CA ALA A 32 7.25 -7.79 -30.44
C ALA A 32 5.71 -7.73 -30.40
N PRO A 33 5.05 -8.42 -29.45
CA PRO A 33 3.61 -8.36 -29.33
C PRO A 33 3.20 -6.94 -28.93
N VAL A 34 2.74 -6.16 -29.90
CA VAL A 34 2.17 -4.84 -29.68
C VAL A 34 0.85 -5.06 -28.96
N GLY A 35 0.89 -5.09 -27.63
CA GLY A 35 -0.25 -5.30 -26.75
C GLY A 35 -1.22 -4.11 -26.80
N THR A 36 -1.95 -3.97 -27.90
CA THR A 36 -3.13 -3.10 -28.03
C THR A 36 -4.42 -3.84 -27.69
N ASN A 37 -4.33 -5.01 -27.05
CA ASN A 37 -5.50 -5.58 -26.39
C ASN A 37 -5.64 -4.90 -25.02
N PRO A 38 -6.69 -4.07 -24.80
CA PRO A 38 -6.95 -3.55 -23.47
C PRO A 38 -7.17 -4.77 -22.57
N GLU A 39 -6.23 -4.97 -21.64
CA GLU A 39 -6.33 -6.02 -20.64
C GLU A 39 -7.73 -5.94 -20.03
N PRO A 40 -8.54 -7.03 -20.05
CA PRO A 40 -9.91 -6.97 -19.61
C PRO A 40 -9.90 -6.52 -18.15
N LYS A 41 -10.35 -5.27 -17.90
CA LYS A 41 -10.44 -4.67 -16.57
C LYS A 41 -11.10 -5.70 -15.66
N ARG A 42 -10.31 -6.36 -14.82
CA ARG A 42 -10.79 -7.35 -13.87
C ARG A 42 -11.91 -6.70 -13.08
N ARG A 43 -13.16 -7.09 -13.36
CA ARG A 43 -14.34 -6.60 -12.65
C ARG A 43 -14.14 -6.99 -11.20
N ARG A 44 -13.76 -6.03 -10.37
CA ARG A 44 -13.62 -6.24 -8.93
C ARG A 44 -14.99 -6.71 -8.44
N LYS A 45 -15.05 -7.95 -7.96
CA LYS A 45 -16.24 -8.47 -7.28
C LYS A 45 -16.61 -7.45 -6.21
N LYS A 46 -17.84 -6.94 -6.24
CA LYS A 46 -18.39 -6.10 -5.17
C LYS A 46 -18.50 -6.97 -3.94
N THR A 47 -17.43 -7.08 -3.17
CA THR A 47 -17.49 -7.61 -1.81
C THR A 47 -18.39 -6.64 -1.05
N SER A 48 -19.52 -7.15 -0.56
CA SER A 48 -20.37 -6.44 0.41
C SER A 48 -19.50 -6.03 1.60
N SER A 49 -19.01 -4.79 1.58
CA SER A 49 -18.13 -4.30 2.64
C SER A 49 -18.98 -4.07 3.86
N THR A 50 -18.87 -4.95 4.86
CA THR A 50 -19.49 -4.76 6.18
C THR A 50 -18.95 -3.50 6.87
N PHE A 51 -17.77 -3.02 6.45
CA PHE A 51 -17.12 -1.86 7.03
C PHE A 51 -17.52 -0.57 6.31
N VAL A 52 -17.96 0.40 7.10
CA VAL A 52 -18.12 1.81 6.70
C VAL A 52 -16.76 2.50 6.80
N ARG A 53 -16.39 3.26 5.77
CA ARG A 53 -15.17 4.07 5.78
C ARG A 53 -15.46 5.39 6.46
N THR A 54 -14.67 5.71 7.48
CA THR A 54 -14.78 6.96 8.23
C THR A 54 -13.45 7.71 8.17
N THR A 55 -13.52 9.03 8.06
CA THR A 55 -12.38 9.94 8.09
C THR A 55 -12.48 10.82 9.32
N PHE A 56 -11.36 11.02 10.01
CA PHE A 56 -11.27 11.90 11.17
C PHE A 56 -9.88 12.53 11.23
N SER A 57 -9.82 13.73 11.78
CA SER A 57 -8.58 14.47 11.94
C SER A 57 -7.85 14.00 13.20
N LEU A 58 -6.54 13.86 13.09
CA LEU A 58 -5.66 13.47 14.19
C LEU A 58 -4.42 14.34 14.17
N SER A 59 -3.86 14.64 15.35
CA SER A 59 -2.55 15.25 15.43
C SER A 59 -1.47 14.35 14.81
N LYS A 60 -0.39 14.97 14.34
CA LYS A 60 0.73 14.26 13.72
C LYS A 60 1.34 13.22 14.66
N ASP A 61 1.36 13.51 15.95
CA ASP A 61 1.92 12.62 16.97
C ASP A 61 1.03 11.41 17.21
N VAL A 62 -0.29 11.59 17.33
CA VAL A 62 -1.23 10.46 17.45
C VAL A 62 -1.18 9.58 16.21
N ASN A 63 -1.11 10.18 15.02
CA ASN A 63 -0.92 9.44 13.77
C ASN A 63 0.33 8.55 13.80
N ARG A 64 1.48 9.10 14.23
CA ARG A 64 2.73 8.34 14.37
C ARG A 64 2.63 7.24 15.42
N GLN A 65 1.92 7.46 16.53
CA GLN A 65 1.72 6.45 17.56
C GLN A 65 0.90 5.27 17.02
N ILE A 66 -0.16 5.52 16.25
CA ILE A 66 -0.95 4.45 15.60
C ILE A 66 -0.05 3.61 14.70
N ASP A 67 0.78 4.26 13.87
CA ASP A 67 1.69 3.55 12.97
C ASP A 67 2.70 2.70 13.74
N LYS A 68 3.29 3.22 14.83
CA LYS A 68 4.19 2.44 15.71
C LYS A 68 3.50 1.21 16.29
N ILE A 69 2.29 1.37 16.83
CA ILE A 69 1.54 0.25 17.43
C ILE A 69 1.21 -0.81 16.37
N SER A 70 0.89 -0.40 15.14
CA SER A 70 0.61 -1.33 14.05
C SER A 70 1.81 -2.23 13.68
N LEU A 71 3.04 -1.81 13.99
CA LEU A 71 4.28 -2.54 13.73
C LEU A 71 4.73 -3.41 14.91
N THR A 72 4.07 -3.31 16.07
CA THR A 72 4.42 -4.07 17.27
C THR A 72 4.29 -5.60 17.10
N PRO A 73 3.22 -6.14 16.48
CA PRO A 73 3.05 -7.58 16.37
C PRO A 73 4.08 -8.21 15.43
N ARG A 74 4.77 -9.26 15.90
CA ARG A 74 5.77 -10.00 15.11
C ARG A 74 5.18 -11.10 14.24
N ASN A 75 4.01 -11.62 14.62
CA ASN A 75 3.45 -12.85 14.06
C ASN A 75 2.34 -12.59 13.02
N PHE A 76 1.81 -11.38 12.95
CA PHE A 76 0.77 -11.01 12.01
C PHE A 76 0.86 -9.52 11.67
N ARG A 77 0.21 -9.13 10.58
CA ARG A 77 0.12 -7.74 10.18
C ARG A 77 -1.10 -7.08 10.80
N ALA A 78 -0.89 -6.12 11.70
CA ALA A 78 -1.97 -5.24 12.16
C ALA A 78 -2.11 -4.03 11.22
N THR A 79 -3.34 -3.69 10.87
CA THR A 79 -3.65 -2.45 10.15
C THR A 79 -3.97 -1.32 11.11
N ARG A 80 -3.93 -0.08 10.64
CA ARG A 80 -4.37 1.09 11.43
C ARG A 80 -5.80 0.93 11.95
N SER A 81 -6.69 0.35 11.13
CA SER A 81 -8.07 0.07 11.55
C SER A 81 -8.14 -0.99 12.66
N ASP A 82 -7.23 -1.97 12.69
CA ASP A 82 -7.16 -2.95 13.79
C ASP A 82 -6.74 -2.28 15.10
N VAL A 83 -5.75 -1.38 15.05
CA VAL A 83 -5.30 -0.61 16.22
C VAL A 83 -6.45 0.22 16.79
N ILE A 84 -7.22 0.91 15.94
CA ILE A 84 -8.37 1.71 16.37
C ILE A 84 -9.45 0.83 16.99
N ARG A 85 -9.80 -0.30 16.35
CA ARG A 85 -10.77 -1.26 16.91
C ARG A 85 -10.33 -1.82 18.26
N ALA A 86 -9.05 -2.17 18.40
CA ALA A 86 -8.49 -2.65 19.66
C ALA A 86 -8.54 -1.57 20.75
N GLY A 87 -8.25 -0.31 20.40
CA GLY A 87 -8.40 0.83 21.31
C GLY A 87 -9.85 1.01 21.79
N ILE A 88 -10.82 0.94 20.88
CA ILE A 88 -12.25 1.02 21.24
C ILE A 88 -12.66 -0.15 22.15
N ALA A 89 -12.22 -1.38 21.83
CA ALA A 89 -12.49 -2.55 22.65
C ALA A 89 -11.89 -2.42 24.06
N ALA A 90 -10.70 -1.83 24.18
CA ALA A 90 -10.09 -1.53 25.48
C ALA A 90 -10.92 -0.50 26.27
N LEU A 91 -11.38 0.58 25.62
CA LEU A 91 -12.22 1.60 26.26
C LEU A 91 -13.57 1.04 26.75
N GLN A 92 -14.14 0.05 26.06
CA GLN A 92 -15.38 -0.62 26.47
C GLN A 92 -15.25 -1.46 27.74
N ASN A 93 -14.03 -1.84 28.11
CA ASN A 93 -13.76 -2.62 29.32
C ASN A 93 -13.51 -1.75 30.56
N LEU A 94 -13.50 -0.43 30.41
CA LEU A 94 -13.30 0.51 31.52
C LEU A 94 -14.62 0.80 32.23
N ASP A 95 -14.52 1.15 33.52
CA ASP A 95 -15.66 1.64 34.26
C ASP A 95 -16.10 3.01 33.74
N ARG A 96 -17.39 3.33 33.93
CA ARG A 96 -17.97 4.57 33.40
C ARG A 96 -17.24 5.83 33.88
N ALA A 97 -16.79 5.85 35.13
CA ALA A 97 -16.06 6.99 35.69
C ALA A 97 -14.70 7.18 35.01
N GLU A 98 -13.94 6.09 34.84
CA GLU A 98 -12.62 6.11 34.20
C GLU A 98 -12.71 6.49 32.72
N LEU A 99 -13.73 5.98 32.02
CA LEU A 99 -13.98 6.34 30.63
C LEU A 99 -14.23 7.84 30.47
N LEU A 100 -15.03 8.44 31.36
CA LEU A 100 -15.32 9.88 31.33
C LEU A 100 -14.06 10.71 31.59
N GLU A 101 -13.25 10.33 32.57
CA GLU A 101 -11.99 11.01 32.88
C GLU A 101 -11.02 10.97 31.68
N LEU A 102 -10.86 9.81 31.05
CA LEU A 102 -10.01 9.68 29.86
C LEU A 102 -10.51 10.52 28.68
N LEU A 103 -11.82 10.55 28.46
CA LEU A 103 -12.41 11.36 27.39
C LEU A 103 -12.26 12.86 27.66
N GLU A 104 -12.40 13.30 28.90
CA GLU A 104 -12.17 14.69 29.30
C GLU A 104 -10.71 15.09 29.09
N ARG A 105 -9.77 14.22 29.45
CA ARG A 105 -8.35 14.46 29.18
C ARG A 105 -8.06 14.54 27.68
N ALA A 106 -8.65 13.65 26.89
CA ALA A 106 -8.46 13.63 25.44
C ALA A 106 -9.07 14.85 24.74
N SER A 107 -10.21 15.36 25.20
CA SER A 107 -10.86 16.54 24.61
C SER A 107 -10.10 17.84 24.87
N ARG A 108 -9.36 17.90 25.98
CA ARG A 108 -8.51 19.05 26.35
C ARG A 108 -7.12 19.00 25.72
N ALA A 109 -6.68 17.83 25.24
CA ALA A 109 -5.39 17.66 24.59
C ALA A 109 -5.43 18.20 23.14
N GLU A 110 -5.44 19.53 23.04
CA GLU A 110 -5.20 20.39 21.86
C GLU A 110 -6.10 20.19 20.62
N PRO A 111 -7.01 21.14 20.32
CA PRO A 111 -7.41 21.42 18.95
C PRO A 111 -6.22 22.06 18.20
N ILE A 112 -5.86 21.53 17.03
CA ILE A 112 -4.98 22.25 16.11
C ILE A 112 -5.84 23.37 15.55
N ASP A 113 -5.80 24.53 16.18
CA ASP A 113 -6.27 25.75 15.54
C ASP A 113 -5.42 25.92 14.28
N GLU A 114 -6.10 25.91 13.13
CA GLU A 114 -5.52 26.23 11.84
C GLU A 114 -4.93 27.63 11.95
N ILE A 115 -3.63 27.72 12.19
CA ILE A 115 -2.89 28.95 11.92
C ILE A 115 -3.00 29.13 10.42
N THR A 116 -3.90 30.03 10.03
CA THR A 116 -3.96 30.71 8.75
C THR A 116 -2.53 31.00 8.31
N GLN A 117 -2.04 30.26 7.33
CA GLN A 117 -0.93 30.75 6.53
C GLN A 117 -1.56 31.60 5.45
N ASP A 118 -1.75 32.87 5.80
CA ASP A 118 -1.82 33.95 4.83
C ASP A 118 -0.48 34.02 4.06
N GLU A 119 -0.63 34.25 2.75
CA GLU A 119 0.35 34.57 1.70
C GLU A 119 1.07 33.41 0.96
#